data_AF-A0A2E5ET08-F1
#
_entry.id   AF-A0A2E5ET08-F1
#
_cell.length_a   1.000
_cell.length_b   1.000
_cell.length_c   1.000
_cell.angle_alpha   90.00
_cell.angle_beta   90.00
_cell.angle_gamma   90.00
#
_symmetry.space_group_name_H-M   'P 1'
#
loop_
_entity.id
_entity.type
_entity.pdbx_description
1 polymer ?
#
loop_
_entity_poly.entity_id
_entity_poly.type
_entity_poly.pdbx_seq_one_letter_code
_entity_poly.pdbx_strand_id
1 'polypeptide(L)'
;MRNWLVFLCLIAIAGSAHANHRVALVISNSQYPGKDAIPTVAQDAQAVSKLLQDRDFRVTTALNRTRDELRLLINTFIDSTPINGTALIYFGGHSMTVKDNKGIEQVLLLTIDGNRKAILLRNVIGRVETSSAAKSTIILIDSGRGIPSRYNERRDPPGLDAIDKLPVDVSLNYAMEPNTWSDQPGAMSKRLADSTSFDLEAWLKQASRWRLSTCGPGAISKPASHVIAPPEKLVRGNNAGDEWVSPHGTVFCWCPASDKQPGFWIGKYEARKSKFPSKPNLIHRNLPAHSLKQRDLNKLLASLTQAEQKAGRLPRGWEYALPSPAQWEYAARGSSEGERYFSGNPAKHANFADRSLFETGDDFYDYAESAPEFDDGFAGLAPVGSFAPNPWGLHDVFGNVWEQTSTGELRGGSWVSPKEYLNVGLSKPPPSHPRKPSYHFPYASEFVGFRLMIRERR
;
A
#
# COMPACT_ATOMS: atom_id res chain seq x y z
N MET A 1 29.75 18.53 54.01
CA MET A 1 28.69 17.71 53.38
C MET A 1 27.93 18.61 52.40
N ARG A 2 28.20 18.48 51.09
CA ARG A 2 27.62 19.32 50.03
C ARG A 2 26.96 18.38 49.02
N ASN A 3 25.65 18.20 49.15
CA ASN A 3 24.88 17.29 48.30
C ASN A 3 24.71 17.90 46.90
N TRP A 4 25.21 17.19 45.89
CA TRP A 4 24.92 17.45 44.48
C TRP A 4 23.63 16.72 44.12
N LEU A 5 22.58 17.47 43.76
CA LEU A 5 21.40 16.92 43.10
C LEU A 5 21.70 16.82 41.60
N VAL A 6 21.93 15.59 41.14
CA VAL A 6 22.00 15.25 39.72
C VAL A 6 20.56 15.19 39.19
N PHE A 7 20.18 16.16 38.35
CA PHE A 7 18.96 16.09 37.55
C PHE A 7 19.17 15.04 36.44
N LEU A 8 18.57 13.87 36.60
CA LEU A 8 18.45 12.87 35.54
C LEU A 8 17.36 13.35 34.57
N CYS A 9 17.77 13.99 33.46
CA CYS A 9 16.92 14.14 32.29
C CYS A 9 16.64 12.75 31.70
N LEU A 10 15.47 12.20 32.01
CA LEU A 10 14.88 11.09 31.27
C LEU A 10 14.54 11.59 29.86
N ILE A 11 15.48 11.41 28.93
CA ILE A 11 15.16 11.46 27.50
C ILE A 11 14.30 10.23 27.22
N ALA A 12 12.99 10.42 27.23
CA ALA A 12 12.07 9.45 26.66
C ALA A 12 12.32 9.43 25.15
N ILE A 13 13.14 8.49 24.68
CA ILE A 13 13.14 8.10 23.27
C ILE A 13 11.81 7.39 23.05
N ALA A 14 10.78 8.18 22.71
CA ALA A 14 9.54 7.66 22.19
C ALA A 14 9.88 6.98 20.86
N GLY A 15 10.11 5.67 20.90
CA GLY A 15 10.14 4.87 19.69
C GLY A 15 8.80 5.07 18.99
N SER A 16 8.83 5.65 17.80
CA SER A 16 7.65 5.79 16.95
C SER A 16 7.08 4.40 16.68
N ALA A 17 6.00 4.05 17.38
CA ALA A 17 5.23 2.86 17.05
C ALA A 17 4.59 3.10 15.67
N HIS A 18 4.98 2.31 14.68
CA HIS A 18 4.46 2.44 13.32
C HIS A 18 3.03 1.88 13.25
N ALA A 19 2.10 2.63 12.66
CA ALA A 19 0.76 2.13 12.37
C ALA A 19 0.82 1.16 11.17
N ASN A 20 0.45 -0.10 11.37
CA ASN A 20 0.21 -1.06 10.29
C ASN A 20 -1.23 -0.89 9.83
N HIS A 21 -1.42 -0.33 8.65
CA HIS A 21 -2.76 -0.19 8.08
C HIS A 21 -3.28 -1.53 7.59
N ARG A 22 -4.46 -1.92 8.09
CA ARG A 22 -5.12 -3.18 7.75
C ARG A 22 -6.46 -2.88 7.09
N VAL A 23 -6.68 -3.43 5.90
CA VAL A 23 -7.92 -3.26 5.16
C VAL A 23 -8.46 -4.62 4.74
N ALA A 24 -9.77 -4.81 4.83
CA ALA A 24 -10.41 -6.04 4.40
C ALA A 24 -11.61 -5.77 3.48
N LEU A 25 -11.76 -6.61 2.48
CA LEU A 25 -12.96 -6.72 1.66
C LEU A 25 -13.61 -8.07 1.96
N VAL A 26 -14.80 -8.04 2.57
CA VAL A 26 -15.56 -9.24 2.92
C VAL A 26 -16.75 -9.35 1.96
N ILE A 27 -16.66 -10.29 1.04
CA ILE A 27 -17.65 -10.55 0.00
C ILE A 27 -18.49 -11.74 0.42
N SER A 28 -19.81 -11.62 0.29
CA SER A 28 -20.73 -12.74 0.48
C SER A 28 -21.82 -12.72 -0.57
N ASN A 29 -21.95 -13.83 -1.28
CA ASN A 29 -23.07 -14.07 -2.18
C ASN A 29 -23.86 -15.26 -1.62
N SER A 30 -25.09 -14.98 -1.20
CA SER A 30 -26.00 -15.93 -0.53
C SER A 30 -27.35 -16.03 -1.24
N GLN A 31 -27.79 -14.98 -1.93
CA GLN A 31 -29.09 -14.89 -2.60
C GLN A 31 -28.99 -15.27 -4.08
N TYR A 32 -28.46 -16.45 -4.37
CA TYR A 32 -28.46 -16.98 -5.72
C TYR A 32 -29.89 -17.31 -6.18
N PRO A 33 -30.21 -17.20 -7.48
CA PRO A 33 -31.54 -17.50 -7.99
C PRO A 33 -31.95 -18.97 -7.75
N GLY A 34 -33.20 -19.19 -7.32
CA GLY A 34 -33.77 -20.53 -7.19
C GLY A 34 -33.25 -21.33 -5.99
N LYS A 35 -33.03 -22.62 -6.18
CA LYS A 35 -32.61 -23.56 -5.11
C LYS A 35 -31.14 -23.43 -4.69
N ASP A 36 -30.40 -22.53 -5.32
CA ASP A 36 -28.96 -22.37 -5.13
C ASP A 36 -28.61 -21.37 -4.01
N ALA A 37 -29.61 -20.80 -3.33
CA ALA A 37 -29.40 -19.86 -2.23
C ALA A 37 -28.70 -20.53 -1.02
N ILE A 38 -27.79 -19.78 -0.38
CA ILE A 38 -27.02 -20.23 0.80
C ILE A 38 -27.11 -19.16 1.91
N PRO A 39 -28.24 -19.06 2.64
CA PRO A 39 -28.46 -17.97 3.58
C PRO A 39 -27.41 -17.85 4.69
N THR A 40 -26.81 -18.97 5.11
CA THR A 40 -25.79 -19.03 6.18
C THR A 40 -24.56 -18.19 5.86
N VAL A 41 -24.16 -18.10 4.58
CA VAL A 41 -22.95 -17.38 4.15
C VAL A 41 -23.05 -15.86 4.37
N ALA A 42 -24.26 -15.31 4.41
CA ALA A 42 -24.45 -13.89 4.76
C ALA A 42 -24.12 -13.65 6.24
N GLN A 43 -24.54 -14.57 7.13
CA GLN A 43 -24.29 -14.50 8.56
C GLN A 43 -22.79 -14.70 8.85
N ASP A 44 -22.17 -15.67 8.19
CA ASP A 44 -20.73 -15.93 8.29
C ASP A 44 -19.89 -14.71 7.90
N ALA A 45 -20.24 -14.05 6.81
CA ALA A 45 -19.53 -12.84 6.39
C ALA A 45 -19.72 -11.66 7.35
N GLN A 46 -20.88 -11.54 8.00
CA GLN A 46 -21.06 -10.55 9.07
C GLN A 46 -20.19 -10.88 10.29
N ALA A 47 -20.11 -12.15 10.68
CA ALA A 47 -19.24 -12.60 11.77
C ALA A 47 -17.75 -12.36 11.45
N VAL A 48 -17.31 -12.69 10.23
CA VAL A 48 -15.95 -12.42 9.74
C VAL A 48 -15.68 -10.92 9.70
N SER A 49 -16.64 -10.09 9.25
CA SER A 49 -16.49 -8.63 9.24
C SER A 49 -16.26 -8.10 10.64
N LYS A 50 -17.07 -8.54 11.62
CA LYS A 50 -16.92 -8.15 13.02
C LYS A 50 -15.57 -8.61 13.60
N LEU A 51 -15.20 -9.87 13.36
CA LEU A 51 -13.93 -10.45 13.80
C LEU A 51 -12.70 -9.67 13.31
N LEU A 52 -12.76 -9.19 12.06
CA LEU A 52 -11.70 -8.40 11.44
C LEU A 52 -11.69 -6.96 11.98
N GLN A 53 -12.87 -6.36 12.19
CA GLN A 53 -12.98 -5.04 12.84
C GLN A 53 -12.40 -5.08 14.27
N ASP A 54 -12.70 -6.12 15.05
CA ASP A 54 -12.16 -6.36 16.39
C ASP A 54 -10.63 -6.59 16.37
N ARG A 55 -10.01 -6.72 15.18
CA ARG A 55 -8.55 -6.87 14.93
C ARG A 55 -7.95 -5.70 14.14
N ASP A 56 -8.58 -4.53 14.22
CA ASP A 56 -8.15 -3.26 13.61
C ASP A 56 -8.15 -3.25 12.07
N PHE A 57 -8.85 -4.17 11.41
CA PHE A 57 -9.09 -4.04 9.98
C PHE A 57 -10.18 -3.00 9.72
N ARG A 58 -9.91 -2.11 8.77
CA ARG A 58 -10.98 -1.36 8.11
C ARG A 58 -11.69 -2.27 7.12
N VAL A 59 -12.90 -2.69 7.47
CA VAL A 59 -13.67 -3.67 6.69
C VAL A 59 -14.67 -2.99 5.76
N THR A 60 -14.65 -3.38 4.48
CA THR A 60 -15.71 -3.13 3.51
C THR A 60 -16.48 -4.43 3.29
N THR A 61 -17.76 -4.46 3.64
CA THR A 61 -18.61 -5.66 3.47
C THR A 61 -19.49 -5.51 2.23
N ALA A 62 -19.54 -6.56 1.41
CA ALA A 62 -20.32 -6.58 0.17
C ALA A 62 -21.18 -7.83 0.08
N LEU A 63 -22.48 -7.63 0.22
CA LEU A 63 -23.47 -8.70 0.17
C LEU A 63 -24.17 -8.69 -1.19
N ASN A 64 -24.32 -9.88 -1.78
CA ASN A 64 -25.18 -10.15 -2.94
C ASN A 64 -24.97 -9.16 -4.09
N ARG A 65 -23.72 -9.03 -4.55
CA ARG A 65 -23.37 -8.11 -5.64
C ARG A 65 -23.46 -8.78 -7.00
N THR A 66 -23.95 -8.04 -7.98
CA THR A 66 -23.85 -8.43 -9.40
C THR A 66 -22.37 -8.52 -9.79
N ARG A 67 -22.05 -9.19 -10.90
CA ARG A 67 -20.67 -9.31 -11.40
C ARG A 67 -20.02 -7.96 -11.65
N ASP A 68 -20.76 -7.03 -12.24
CA ASP A 68 -20.19 -5.74 -12.63
C ASP A 68 -19.94 -4.85 -11.41
N GLU A 69 -20.85 -4.87 -10.42
CA GLU A 69 -20.65 -4.23 -9.13
C GLU A 69 -19.49 -4.85 -8.35
N LEU A 70 -19.43 -6.19 -8.28
CA LEU A 70 -18.39 -6.89 -7.53
C LEU A 70 -17.01 -6.66 -8.16
N ARG A 71 -16.91 -6.68 -9.49
CA ARG A 71 -15.67 -6.36 -10.21
C ARG A 71 -15.21 -4.93 -9.91
N LEU A 72 -16.13 -3.96 -9.96
CA LEU A 72 -15.81 -2.56 -9.65
C LEU A 72 -15.34 -2.43 -8.20
N LEU A 73 -16.01 -3.08 -7.26
CA LEU A 73 -15.68 -3.05 -5.85
C LEU A 73 -14.32 -3.67 -5.55
N ILE A 74 -14.03 -4.87 -6.09
CA ILE A 74 -12.72 -5.53 -5.92
C ILE A 74 -11.61 -4.64 -6.46
N ASN A 75 -11.79 -4.07 -7.67
CA ASN A 75 -10.80 -3.19 -8.25
C ASN A 75 -10.57 -1.95 -7.38
N THR A 76 -11.65 -1.31 -6.94
CA THR A 76 -11.59 -0.14 -6.05
C THR A 76 -10.89 -0.47 -4.73
N PHE A 77 -11.20 -1.62 -4.13
CA PHE A 77 -10.55 -2.08 -2.91
C PHE A 77 -9.05 -2.28 -3.10
N ILE A 78 -8.64 -3.04 -4.12
CA ILE A 78 -7.22 -3.29 -4.43
C ILE A 78 -6.51 -1.96 -4.66
N ASP A 79 -7.15 -1.04 -5.37
CA ASP A 79 -6.62 0.29 -5.61
C ASP A 79 -6.47 1.10 -4.32
N SER A 80 -7.38 0.97 -3.36
CA SER A 80 -7.35 1.68 -2.08
C SER A 80 -6.42 1.07 -1.02
N THR A 81 -5.72 -0.03 -1.33
CA THR A 81 -4.85 -0.68 -0.36
C THR A 81 -3.73 0.28 0.09
N PRO A 82 -3.40 0.30 1.40
CA PRO A 82 -2.35 1.16 1.94
C PRO A 82 -0.95 0.57 1.72
N ILE A 83 0.02 1.45 1.45
CA ILE A 83 1.44 1.09 1.30
C ILE A 83 1.94 0.48 2.60
N ASN A 84 2.77 -0.57 2.50
CA ASN A 84 3.31 -1.30 3.66
C ASN A 84 2.25 -1.89 4.61
N GLY A 85 0.96 -1.89 4.20
CA GLY A 85 -0.13 -2.46 4.97
C GLY A 85 -0.46 -3.91 4.62
N THR A 86 -1.48 -4.42 5.29
CA THR A 86 -2.05 -5.76 5.06
C THR A 86 -3.43 -5.64 4.42
N ALA A 87 -3.63 -6.30 3.29
CA ALA A 87 -4.93 -6.43 2.64
C ALA A 87 -5.48 -7.84 2.84
N LEU A 88 -6.77 -7.95 3.15
CA LEU A 88 -7.47 -9.24 3.21
C LEU A 88 -8.70 -9.23 2.30
N ILE A 89 -8.85 -10.23 1.45
CA ILE A 89 -10.04 -10.44 0.63
C ILE A 89 -10.67 -11.76 1.08
N TYR A 90 -11.83 -11.70 1.71
CA TYR A 90 -12.64 -12.87 2.04
C TYR A 90 -13.77 -12.99 1.02
N PHE A 91 -13.95 -14.18 0.45
CA PHE A 91 -15.09 -14.51 -0.38
C PHE A 91 -15.85 -15.68 0.22
N GLY A 92 -17.12 -15.46 0.56
CA GLY A 92 -18.08 -16.49 0.91
C GLY A 92 -19.10 -16.69 -0.20
N GLY A 93 -19.31 -17.93 -0.66
CA GLY A 93 -20.37 -18.25 -1.60
C GLY A 93 -20.08 -19.47 -2.46
N HIS A 94 -20.73 -19.54 -3.62
CA HIS A 94 -20.45 -20.57 -4.62
C HIS A 94 -19.21 -20.21 -5.44
N SER A 95 -18.41 -21.22 -5.72
CA SER A 95 -17.30 -21.14 -6.66
C SER A 95 -17.12 -22.45 -7.41
N MET A 96 -16.46 -22.40 -8.56
CA MET A 96 -16.21 -23.60 -9.36
C MET A 96 -14.93 -23.49 -10.19
N THR A 97 -14.40 -24.63 -10.56
CA THR A 97 -13.34 -24.73 -11.58
C THR A 97 -13.96 -25.02 -12.93
N VAL A 98 -13.59 -24.26 -13.95
CA VAL A 98 -13.92 -24.54 -15.36
C VAL A 98 -12.65 -24.60 -16.20
N LYS A 99 -12.65 -25.37 -17.28
CA LYS A 99 -11.59 -25.30 -18.29
C LYS A 99 -11.95 -24.25 -19.33
N ASP A 100 -11.01 -23.37 -19.65
CA ASP A 100 -11.16 -22.44 -20.77
C ASP A 100 -10.92 -23.13 -22.13
N ASN A 101 -11.05 -22.38 -23.22
CA ASN A 101 -10.87 -22.89 -24.59
C ASN A 101 -9.48 -23.44 -24.88
N LYS A 102 -8.49 -23.18 -24.00
CA LYS A 102 -7.11 -23.69 -24.08
C LYS A 102 -6.88 -24.87 -23.14
N GLY A 103 -7.92 -25.33 -22.45
CA GLY A 103 -7.84 -26.43 -21.48
C GLY A 103 -7.25 -26.01 -20.12
N ILE A 104 -7.04 -24.71 -19.89
CA ILE A 104 -6.48 -24.20 -18.63
C ILE A 104 -7.61 -24.09 -17.60
N GLU A 105 -7.33 -24.56 -16.39
CA GLU A 105 -8.28 -24.51 -15.27
C GLU A 105 -8.39 -23.09 -14.69
N GLN A 106 -9.64 -22.66 -14.51
CA GLN A 106 -10.04 -21.33 -14.10
C GLN A 106 -10.97 -21.43 -12.89
N VAL A 107 -10.53 -20.87 -11.77
CA VAL A 107 -11.36 -20.73 -10.57
C VAL A 107 -12.27 -19.52 -10.72
N LEU A 108 -13.58 -19.77 -10.67
CA LEU A 108 -14.66 -18.81 -10.79
C LEU A 108 -15.32 -18.58 -9.43
N LEU A 109 -15.39 -17.31 -9.00
CA LEU A 109 -16.20 -16.88 -7.86
C LEU A 109 -17.58 -16.44 -8.37
N LEU A 110 -18.63 -17.18 -8.03
CA LEU A 110 -19.95 -16.97 -8.62
C LEU A 110 -20.67 -15.77 -8.01
N THR A 111 -21.42 -15.07 -8.87
CA THR A 111 -22.17 -13.86 -8.51
C THR A 111 -23.67 -14.13 -8.51
N ILE A 112 -24.46 -13.24 -7.91
CA ILE A 112 -25.92 -13.43 -7.79
C ILE A 112 -26.67 -13.30 -9.12
N ASP A 113 -26.02 -12.81 -10.18
CA ASP A 113 -26.64 -12.66 -11.50
C ASP A 113 -27.01 -14.00 -12.17
N GLY A 114 -26.43 -15.11 -11.70
CA GLY A 114 -26.57 -16.43 -12.34
C GLY A 114 -25.86 -16.55 -13.71
N ASN A 115 -26.15 -17.65 -14.42
CA ASN A 115 -25.71 -17.92 -15.81
C ASN A 115 -24.22 -17.63 -16.11
N ARG A 116 -23.27 -18.26 -15.39
CA ARG A 116 -21.81 -18.13 -15.64
C ARG A 116 -21.24 -16.72 -15.47
N LYS A 117 -22.00 -15.76 -14.92
CA LYS A 117 -21.42 -14.49 -14.49
C LYS A 117 -20.65 -14.70 -13.20
N ALA A 118 -19.33 -14.64 -13.32
CA ALA A 118 -18.40 -14.88 -12.24
C ALA A 118 -17.21 -13.92 -12.31
N ILE A 119 -16.50 -13.82 -11.19
CA ILE A 119 -15.18 -13.21 -11.13
C ILE A 119 -14.14 -14.32 -11.27
N LEU A 120 -13.20 -14.18 -12.21
CA LEU A 120 -12.07 -15.10 -12.31
C LEU A 120 -11.07 -14.75 -11.20
N LEU A 121 -10.75 -15.72 -10.34
CA LEU A 121 -9.81 -15.52 -9.23
C LEU A 121 -8.42 -15.10 -9.74
N ARG A 122 -7.96 -15.66 -10.87
CA ARG A 122 -6.70 -15.25 -11.51
C ARG A 122 -6.67 -13.77 -11.90
N ASN A 123 -7.81 -13.18 -12.29
CA ASN A 123 -7.88 -11.75 -12.59
C ASN A 123 -7.76 -10.90 -11.31
N VAL A 124 -8.31 -11.37 -10.19
CA VAL A 124 -8.14 -10.72 -8.88
C VAL A 124 -6.65 -10.75 -8.48
N ILE A 125 -6.01 -11.91 -8.58
CA ILE A 125 -4.57 -12.08 -8.27
C ILE A 125 -3.71 -11.19 -9.17
N GLY A 126 -3.94 -11.19 -10.49
CA GLY A 126 -3.22 -10.31 -11.41
C GLY A 126 -3.47 -8.82 -11.15
N ARG A 127 -4.67 -8.45 -10.67
CA ARG A 127 -4.95 -7.06 -10.27
C ARG A 127 -4.21 -6.69 -8.97
N VAL A 128 -4.12 -7.60 -8.01
CA VAL A 128 -3.29 -7.43 -6.81
C VAL A 128 -1.83 -7.23 -7.19
N GLU A 129 -1.30 -8.12 -8.04
CA GLU A 129 0.09 -8.07 -8.52
C GLU A 129 0.42 -6.76 -9.24
N THR A 130 -0.54 -6.17 -9.95
CA THR A 130 -0.29 -4.97 -10.75
C THR A 130 -0.63 -3.66 -10.04
N SER A 131 -1.41 -3.67 -8.95
CA SER A 131 -1.97 -2.43 -8.38
C SER A 131 -2.06 -2.36 -6.86
N SER A 132 -2.01 -3.49 -6.15
CA SER A 132 -2.05 -3.48 -4.68
C SER A 132 -0.82 -2.77 -4.12
N ALA A 133 -1.04 -1.88 -3.15
CA ALA A 133 0.00 -1.26 -2.35
C ALA A 133 0.49 -2.13 -1.20
N ALA A 134 -0.35 -3.07 -0.80
CA ALA A 134 -0.13 -3.84 0.41
C ALA A 134 1.17 -4.63 0.28
N LYS A 135 1.90 -4.69 1.39
CA LYS A 135 3.10 -5.53 1.54
C LYS A 135 2.72 -7.00 1.71
N SER A 136 1.49 -7.27 2.14
CA SER A 136 0.92 -8.60 2.20
C SER A 136 -0.55 -8.55 1.81
N THR A 137 -0.94 -9.40 0.87
CA THR A 137 -2.35 -9.61 0.50
C THR A 137 -2.76 -11.05 0.79
N ILE A 138 -3.79 -11.23 1.61
CA ILE A 138 -4.34 -12.52 1.99
C ILE A 138 -5.69 -12.68 1.31
N ILE A 139 -5.88 -13.77 0.57
CA ILE A 139 -7.14 -14.11 -0.08
C ILE A 139 -7.66 -15.39 0.58
N LEU A 140 -8.87 -15.32 1.14
CA LEU A 140 -9.58 -16.42 1.79
C LEU A 140 -10.82 -16.76 0.97
N ILE A 141 -10.90 -18.00 0.50
CA ILE A 141 -12.02 -18.50 -0.30
C ILE A 141 -12.81 -19.50 0.55
N ASP A 142 -13.96 -19.05 1.05
CA ASP A 142 -14.90 -19.82 1.86
C ASP A 142 -16.06 -20.30 0.99
N SER A 143 -15.77 -21.34 0.22
CA SER A 143 -16.71 -21.90 -0.73
C SER A 143 -17.05 -23.35 -0.39
N GLY A 144 -18.29 -23.73 -0.72
CA GLY A 144 -18.77 -25.10 -0.69
C GLY A 144 -19.24 -25.56 -2.07
N ARG A 145 -19.95 -26.69 -2.10
CA ARG A 145 -20.55 -27.29 -3.29
C ARG A 145 -21.65 -26.37 -3.79
N GLY A 146 -21.54 -26.05 -5.07
CA GLY A 146 -22.66 -25.55 -5.84
C GLY A 146 -22.20 -25.23 -7.23
N ILE A 147 -22.17 -26.26 -8.07
CA ILE A 147 -22.64 -26.08 -9.43
C ILE A 147 -24.09 -25.59 -9.26
N PRO A 148 -24.41 -24.32 -9.54
CA PRO A 148 -25.79 -23.88 -9.46
C PRO A 148 -26.63 -24.77 -10.36
N SER A 149 -27.85 -25.09 -9.97
CA SER A 149 -28.81 -25.97 -10.63
C SER A 149 -28.92 -25.85 -12.16
N ARG A 150 -28.56 -24.68 -12.71
CA ARG A 150 -28.53 -24.36 -14.15
C ARG A 150 -27.26 -24.80 -14.88
N TYR A 151 -26.27 -25.33 -14.18
CA TYR A 151 -25.03 -25.84 -14.73
C TYR A 151 -25.17 -27.37 -14.85
N ASN A 152 -25.97 -27.80 -15.83
CA ASN A 152 -25.95 -29.19 -16.29
C ASN A 152 -24.53 -29.49 -16.80
N GLU A 153 -23.85 -30.50 -16.24
CA GLU A 153 -23.03 -31.49 -17.00
C GLU A 153 -22.02 -32.32 -16.21
N ARG A 154 -21.85 -32.19 -14.87
CA ARG A 154 -20.96 -33.12 -14.13
C ARG A 154 -21.60 -33.65 -12.85
N ARG A 155 -21.65 -34.98 -12.71
CA ARG A 155 -22.10 -35.67 -11.48
C ARG A 155 -21.19 -35.36 -10.29
N ASP A 156 -19.91 -35.08 -10.54
CA ASP A 156 -18.91 -34.66 -9.54
C ASP A 156 -17.95 -33.61 -10.14
N PRO A 157 -18.18 -32.30 -9.95
CA PRO A 157 -17.16 -31.30 -10.28
C PRO A 157 -15.89 -31.54 -9.45
N PRO A 158 -14.69 -31.38 -10.03
CA PRO A 158 -13.49 -31.26 -9.21
C PRO A 158 -13.67 -30.05 -8.28
N GLY A 159 -13.07 -30.13 -7.10
CA GLY A 159 -12.96 -28.98 -6.19
C GLY A 159 -12.25 -27.79 -6.85
N LEU A 160 -11.98 -26.76 -6.04
CA LEU A 160 -11.25 -25.60 -6.56
C LEU A 160 -9.83 -25.97 -6.98
N ASP A 161 -9.45 -25.61 -8.20
CA ASP A 161 -8.11 -25.86 -8.72
C ASP A 161 -7.04 -25.12 -7.89
N ALA A 162 -5.88 -25.73 -7.78
CA ALA A 162 -4.73 -25.12 -7.14
C ALA A 162 -4.16 -24.02 -8.05
N ILE A 163 -3.74 -22.90 -7.44
CA ILE A 163 -3.03 -21.84 -8.16
C ILE A 163 -1.58 -21.86 -7.69
N ASP A 164 -0.73 -22.56 -8.44
CA ASP A 164 0.64 -22.90 -8.03
C ASP A 164 1.62 -21.71 -8.07
N LYS A 165 1.30 -20.67 -8.86
CA LYS A 165 2.12 -19.47 -9.01
C LYS A 165 1.37 -18.27 -8.48
N LEU A 166 1.80 -17.80 -7.32
CA LEU A 166 1.32 -16.58 -6.69
C LEU A 166 2.45 -15.54 -6.64
N PRO A 167 2.12 -14.24 -6.71
CA PRO A 167 3.07 -13.18 -6.37
C PRO A 167 3.64 -13.40 -4.96
N VAL A 168 4.89 -12.98 -4.73
CA VAL A 168 5.64 -13.24 -3.48
C VAL A 168 4.88 -12.77 -2.22
N ASP A 169 4.11 -11.70 -2.35
CA ASP A 169 3.39 -11.06 -1.25
C ASP A 169 1.91 -11.51 -1.12
N VAL A 170 1.48 -12.48 -1.93
CA VAL A 170 0.10 -12.97 -1.96
C VAL A 170 0.01 -14.36 -1.32
N SER A 171 -0.87 -14.48 -0.33
CA SER A 171 -1.30 -15.77 0.22
C SER A 171 -2.72 -16.08 -0.23
N LEU A 172 -2.94 -17.28 -0.79
CA LEU A 172 -4.27 -17.76 -1.18
C LEU A 172 -4.60 -19.00 -0.35
N ASN A 173 -5.71 -18.94 0.38
CA ASN A 173 -6.17 -20.01 1.24
C ASN A 173 -7.61 -20.37 0.90
N TYR A 174 -7.85 -21.65 0.68
CA TYR A 174 -9.17 -22.19 0.47
C TYR A 174 -9.68 -22.76 1.79
N ALA A 175 -10.99 -22.73 2.02
CA ALA A 175 -11.60 -23.38 3.18
C ALA A 175 -11.35 -24.90 3.20
N MET A 176 -11.00 -25.46 2.05
CA MET A 176 -10.78 -26.89 1.81
C MET A 176 -9.53 -27.11 0.96
N GLU A 177 -9.05 -28.35 0.94
CA GLU A 177 -7.94 -28.71 0.06
C GLU A 177 -8.37 -28.54 -1.42
N PRO A 178 -7.49 -28.03 -2.31
CA PRO A 178 -7.76 -27.99 -3.73
C PRO A 178 -8.18 -29.34 -4.27
N ASN A 179 -9.07 -29.31 -5.26
CA ASN A 179 -9.70 -30.50 -5.82
C ASN A 179 -10.59 -31.30 -4.85
N THR A 180 -10.83 -30.81 -3.62
CA THR A 180 -11.82 -31.37 -2.66
C THR A 180 -13.06 -30.47 -2.50
N TRP A 181 -14.13 -30.96 -1.85
CA TRP A 181 -15.40 -30.23 -1.73
C TRP A 181 -16.17 -30.54 -0.43
N SER A 182 -17.03 -29.61 -0.01
CA SER A 182 -17.95 -29.67 1.15
C SER A 182 -19.34 -29.31 0.66
N ASP A 183 -20.40 -29.93 1.18
CA ASP A 183 -21.78 -29.60 0.78
C ASP A 183 -22.23 -28.18 1.17
N GLN A 184 -21.52 -27.50 2.09
CA GLN A 184 -21.82 -26.12 2.48
C GLN A 184 -20.55 -25.27 2.68
N PRO A 185 -20.56 -23.99 2.26
CA PRO A 185 -19.57 -23.01 2.68
C PRO A 185 -19.65 -22.73 4.20
N GLY A 186 -18.62 -22.12 4.77
CA GLY A 186 -18.56 -21.72 6.18
C GLY A 186 -17.50 -22.45 7.01
N ALA A 187 -16.70 -23.31 6.38
CA ALA A 187 -15.58 -23.94 7.08
C ALA A 187 -14.46 -22.93 7.39
N MET A 188 -14.25 -21.92 6.53
CA MET A 188 -13.27 -20.88 6.84
C MET A 188 -13.80 -19.94 7.93
N SER A 189 -15.00 -19.41 7.80
CA SER A 189 -15.62 -18.52 8.79
C SER A 189 -15.57 -19.11 10.20
N LYS A 190 -15.93 -20.41 10.34
CA LYS A 190 -15.84 -21.14 11.60
C LYS A 190 -14.41 -21.24 12.14
N ARG A 191 -13.43 -21.61 11.30
CA ARG A 191 -12.01 -21.66 11.70
C ARG A 191 -11.47 -20.30 12.13
N LEU A 192 -11.91 -19.22 11.47
CA LEU A 192 -11.52 -17.86 11.82
C LEU A 192 -12.09 -17.48 13.20
N ALA A 193 -13.34 -17.87 13.48
CA ALA A 193 -14.01 -17.64 14.76
C ALA A 193 -13.42 -18.48 15.92
N ASP A 194 -13.05 -19.74 15.66
CA ASP A 194 -12.52 -20.66 16.67
C ASP A 194 -11.06 -20.35 17.07
N SER A 195 -10.38 -19.45 16.35
CA SER A 195 -8.99 -19.13 16.67
C SER A 195 -8.89 -18.29 17.95
N THR A 196 -8.20 -18.85 18.94
CA THR A 196 -7.94 -18.25 20.25
C THR A 196 -6.79 -17.23 20.23
N SER A 197 -6.16 -17.00 19.07
CA SER A 197 -5.04 -16.06 18.95
C SER A 197 -5.55 -14.62 18.87
N PHE A 198 -5.25 -13.85 19.92
CA PHE A 198 -5.38 -12.39 19.93
C PHE A 198 -4.26 -11.70 19.12
N ASP A 199 -3.11 -12.37 18.98
CA ASP A 199 -2.04 -11.92 18.11
C ASP A 199 -2.37 -12.23 16.64
N LEU A 200 -2.51 -11.19 15.82
CA LEU A 200 -2.80 -11.31 14.39
C LEU A 200 -1.70 -12.09 13.66
N GLU A 201 -0.44 -11.98 14.07
CA GLU A 201 0.66 -12.68 13.39
C GLU A 201 0.63 -14.17 13.64
N ALA A 202 0.44 -14.56 14.89
CA ALA A 202 0.19 -15.95 15.24
C ALA A 202 -1.11 -16.47 14.59
N TRP A 203 -2.15 -15.63 14.49
CA TRP A 203 -3.41 -15.97 13.84
C TRP A 203 -3.24 -16.18 12.33
N LEU A 204 -2.58 -15.26 11.62
CA LEU A 204 -2.27 -15.36 10.20
C LEU A 204 -1.32 -16.51 9.90
N LYS A 205 -0.36 -16.79 10.79
CA LYS A 205 0.54 -17.94 10.70
C LYS A 205 -0.19 -19.27 10.95
N GLN A 206 -1.19 -19.29 11.82
CA GLN A 206 -2.08 -20.43 11.99
C GLN A 206 -2.96 -20.61 10.75
N ALA A 207 -3.53 -19.51 10.23
CA ALA A 207 -4.32 -19.52 9.01
C ALA A 207 -3.50 -19.96 7.78
N SER A 208 -2.25 -19.52 7.67
CA SER A 208 -1.32 -19.89 6.60
C SER A 208 -0.78 -21.31 6.72
N ARG A 209 -0.91 -21.95 7.90
CA ARG A 209 -0.64 -23.39 8.07
C ARG A 209 -1.75 -24.26 7.51
N TRP A 210 -2.93 -23.70 7.22
CA TRP A 210 -3.97 -24.33 6.41
C TRP A 210 -3.54 -24.25 4.93
N ARG A 211 -2.41 -24.92 4.62
CA ARG A 211 -1.61 -24.76 3.38
C ARG A 211 -2.48 -24.85 2.12
N LEU A 212 -2.23 -23.96 1.14
CA LEU A 212 -1.29 -24.24 0.03
C LEU A 212 -0.52 -23.01 -0.53
N SER A 213 -0.01 -22.08 0.29
CA SER A 213 1.00 -21.11 -0.21
C SER A 213 2.32 -21.13 0.57
N THR A 214 3.42 -21.03 -0.18
CA THR A 214 4.80 -20.94 0.33
C THR A 214 5.17 -19.47 0.59
N CYS A 215 4.61 -18.85 1.63
CA CYS A 215 5.19 -17.61 2.14
C CYS A 215 6.24 -17.96 3.21
N GLY A 216 7.48 -17.51 3.01
CA GLY A 216 8.55 -17.64 3.99
C GLY A 216 8.19 -16.93 5.30
N PRO A 217 8.57 -17.48 6.47
CA PRO A 217 8.33 -16.85 7.77
C PRO A 217 9.20 -15.59 7.89
N GLY A 218 8.69 -14.44 7.45
CA GLY A 218 9.43 -13.17 7.54
C GLY A 218 8.78 -11.92 6.95
N ALA A 219 7.68 -12.05 6.19
CA ALA A 219 7.09 -10.91 5.49
C ALA A 219 6.22 -9.97 6.36
N ILE A 220 5.92 -10.34 7.60
CA ILE A 220 4.89 -9.65 8.38
C ILE A 220 5.54 -8.85 9.52
N SER A 221 5.56 -7.53 9.36
CA SER A 221 6.26 -6.59 10.23
C SER A 221 5.41 -6.23 11.45
N LYS A 222 5.97 -6.48 12.65
CA LYS A 222 5.74 -5.94 14.01
C LYS A 222 4.40 -5.26 14.36
N PRO A 223 3.83 -5.47 15.57
CA PRO A 223 2.53 -4.94 15.97
C PRO A 223 2.49 -3.41 15.98
N ALA A 224 1.29 -2.86 15.72
CA ALA A 224 1.06 -1.44 15.46
C ALA A 224 0.24 -0.75 16.56
N SER A 225 0.50 0.55 16.69
CA SER A 225 -0.26 1.53 17.46
C SER A 225 -1.39 2.18 16.63
N HIS A 226 -2.40 2.70 17.33
CA HIS A 226 -3.73 3.11 16.87
C HIS A 226 -3.80 4.06 15.66
N VAL A 227 -4.78 3.79 14.78
CA VAL A 227 -5.28 4.67 13.70
C VAL A 227 -6.27 5.69 14.28
N ILE A 228 -6.12 6.99 13.94
CA ILE A 228 -6.90 8.07 14.58
C ILE A 228 -8.20 8.46 13.84
N ALA A 229 -8.47 8.03 12.59
CA ALA A 229 -9.79 8.23 11.99
C ALA A 229 -10.09 7.35 10.75
N PRO A 230 -11.36 6.95 10.50
CA PRO A 230 -11.81 6.45 9.20
C PRO A 230 -11.78 7.54 8.10
N PRO A 231 -11.68 7.16 6.81
CA PRO A 231 -11.38 8.03 5.66
C PRO A 231 -12.55 8.91 5.17
N GLU A 232 -13.65 9.02 5.91
CA GLU A 232 -14.88 9.64 5.41
C GLU A 232 -14.80 11.17 5.36
N LYS A 233 -14.04 11.78 6.27
CA LYS A 233 -13.81 13.22 6.27
C LYS A 233 -12.44 13.52 6.86
N LEU A 234 -11.62 14.25 6.11
CA LEU A 234 -10.33 14.73 6.60
C LEU A 234 -10.55 15.66 7.81
N VAL A 235 -9.82 15.39 8.88
CA VAL A 235 -9.71 16.25 10.07
C VAL A 235 -8.26 16.68 10.23
N ARG A 236 -8.00 17.68 11.08
CA ARG A 236 -6.63 18.04 11.48
C ARG A 236 -6.06 16.93 12.36
N GLY A 237 -4.76 16.67 12.23
CA GLY A 237 -4.06 15.81 13.18
C GLY A 237 -3.83 16.54 14.50
N ASN A 238 -3.59 15.78 15.55
CA ASN A 238 -3.33 16.29 16.90
C ASN A 238 -1.83 16.36 17.16
N ASN A 239 -1.10 15.29 16.83
CA ASN A 239 0.33 15.15 17.09
C ASN A 239 1.12 15.02 15.79
N ALA A 240 2.40 15.41 15.84
CA ALA A 240 3.30 15.20 14.71
C ALA A 240 3.38 13.71 14.35
N GLY A 241 3.24 13.40 13.07
CA GLY A 241 3.26 12.02 12.58
C GLY A 241 1.94 11.26 12.75
N ASP A 242 0.87 11.88 13.27
CA ASP A 242 -0.48 11.27 13.19
C ASP A 242 -0.76 10.87 11.75
N GLU A 243 -1.35 9.70 11.52
CA GLU A 243 -1.54 9.16 10.16
C GLU A 243 -3.02 9.20 9.74
N TRP A 244 -3.26 9.63 8.49
CA TRP A 244 -4.55 9.56 7.82
C TRP A 244 -4.43 8.82 6.49
N VAL A 245 -5.29 7.83 6.26
CA VAL A 245 -5.30 7.05 5.03
C VAL A 245 -6.44 7.52 4.15
N SER A 246 -6.14 8.05 2.96
CA SER A 246 -7.16 8.47 2.01
C SER A 246 -7.96 7.27 1.48
N PRO A 247 -9.16 7.50 0.91
CA PRO A 247 -9.93 6.45 0.22
C PRO A 247 -9.17 5.79 -0.94
N HIS A 248 -8.12 6.43 -1.46
CA HIS A 248 -7.30 5.93 -2.56
C HIS A 248 -6.03 5.21 -2.08
N GLY A 249 -5.91 4.97 -0.77
CA GLY A 249 -4.81 4.22 -0.16
C GLY A 249 -3.51 5.01 0.04
N THR A 250 -3.55 6.33 -0.16
CA THR A 250 -2.41 7.19 0.19
C THR A 250 -2.42 7.42 1.69
N VAL A 251 -1.30 7.13 2.34
CA VAL A 251 -1.07 7.44 3.75
C VAL A 251 -0.46 8.84 3.84
N PHE A 252 -1.03 9.69 4.69
CA PHE A 252 -0.53 11.02 5.02
C PHE A 252 -0.11 11.06 6.48
N CYS A 253 0.97 11.78 6.77
CA CYS A 253 1.38 12.15 8.12
C CYS A 253 1.03 13.61 8.40
N TRP A 254 0.60 13.92 9.62
CA TRP A 254 0.35 15.28 10.08
C TRP A 254 1.65 16.00 10.40
N CYS A 255 1.84 17.17 9.80
CA CYS A 255 2.86 18.15 10.16
C CYS A 255 2.17 19.28 10.95
N PRO A 256 2.49 19.47 12.24
CA PRO A 256 1.87 20.51 13.05
C PRO A 256 2.15 21.92 12.53
N ALA A 257 1.33 22.87 12.99
CA ALA A 257 1.62 24.28 12.75
C ALA A 257 2.91 24.70 13.47
N SER A 258 3.60 25.68 12.89
CA SER A 258 4.68 26.42 13.53
C SER A 258 4.46 27.92 13.32
N ASP A 259 5.28 28.74 13.97
CA ASP A 259 5.24 30.21 13.80
C ASP A 259 5.41 30.65 12.34
N LYS A 260 5.99 29.79 11.50
CA LYS A 260 6.28 30.07 10.08
C LYS A 260 5.19 29.56 9.13
N GLN A 261 4.38 28.59 9.52
CA GLN A 261 3.41 27.96 8.61
C GLN A 261 2.28 27.22 9.34
N PRO A 262 1.06 27.22 8.78
CA PRO A 262 -0.04 26.41 9.32
C PRO A 262 0.27 24.92 9.20
N GLY A 263 -0.39 24.10 10.02
CA GLY A 263 -0.30 22.65 9.95
C GLY A 263 -0.91 22.09 8.66
N PHE A 264 -0.37 20.98 8.18
CA PHE A 264 -0.78 20.33 6.94
C PHE A 264 -0.55 18.82 7.01
N TRP A 265 -1.23 18.09 6.14
CA TRP A 265 -0.98 16.67 5.89
C TRP A 265 0.01 16.52 4.74
N ILE A 266 0.98 15.63 4.86
CA ILE A 266 1.93 15.34 3.78
C ILE A 266 2.03 13.84 3.56
N GLY A 267 2.20 13.41 2.31
CA GLY A 267 2.31 12.01 1.95
C GLY A 267 3.45 11.35 2.73
N LYS A 268 3.12 10.24 3.41
CA LYS A 268 4.10 9.41 4.12
C LYS A 268 5.20 8.89 3.21
N TYR A 269 4.84 8.70 1.94
CA TYR A 269 5.68 8.19 0.85
C TYR A 269 5.58 9.15 -0.34
N GLU A 270 6.53 9.03 -1.27
CA GLU A 270 6.39 9.57 -2.62
C GLU A 270 5.11 9.05 -3.28
N ALA A 271 4.50 9.84 -4.18
CA ALA A 271 3.30 9.44 -4.89
C ALA A 271 3.59 8.19 -5.75
N ARG A 272 2.69 7.20 -5.80
CA ARG A 272 2.94 5.93 -6.51
C ARG A 272 2.57 5.95 -7.98
N LYS A 273 3.38 5.30 -8.81
CA LYS A 273 3.10 5.11 -10.24
C LYS A 273 1.75 4.44 -10.51
N SER A 274 1.33 3.46 -9.73
CA SER A 274 0.03 2.79 -9.96
C SER A 274 -1.17 3.77 -9.88
N LYS A 275 -0.96 4.96 -9.31
CA LYS A 275 -1.97 6.03 -9.17
C LYS A 275 -1.77 7.21 -10.12
N PHE A 276 -0.62 7.31 -10.76
CA PHE A 276 -0.27 8.45 -11.60
C PHE A 276 0.46 7.99 -12.86
N PRO A 277 0.12 8.52 -14.04
CA PRO A 277 0.69 8.04 -15.29
C PRO A 277 2.22 8.15 -15.29
N SER A 278 2.91 7.02 -15.47
CA SER A 278 4.34 6.96 -15.78
C SER A 278 4.58 5.97 -16.93
N LYS A 279 5.77 5.99 -17.55
CA LYS A 279 6.08 5.16 -18.75
C LYS A 279 5.69 3.68 -18.54
N PRO A 280 5.13 2.98 -19.54
CA PRO A 280 4.85 1.54 -19.42
C PRO A 280 6.14 0.72 -19.20
N ASN A 281 6.02 -0.46 -18.57
CA ASN A 281 7.08 -1.47 -18.37
C ASN A 281 8.07 -1.33 -17.19
N LEU A 282 7.65 -0.82 -16.02
CA LEU A 282 8.48 -0.97 -14.81
C LEU A 282 8.06 -2.20 -14.00
N ILE A 283 9.04 -2.95 -13.51
CA ILE A 283 8.91 -4.31 -12.94
C ILE A 283 8.15 -4.29 -11.59
N HIS A 284 8.22 -3.21 -10.82
CA HIS A 284 7.62 -3.13 -9.48
C HIS A 284 6.46 -2.13 -9.38
N ARG A 285 5.33 -2.56 -8.80
CA ARG A 285 4.07 -1.79 -8.76
C ARG A 285 4.05 -0.62 -7.76
N ASN A 286 4.94 -0.65 -6.78
CA ASN A 286 5.08 0.39 -5.73
C ASN A 286 6.26 1.35 -5.98
N LEU A 287 6.76 1.46 -7.21
CA LEU A 287 7.74 2.51 -7.54
C LEU A 287 7.09 3.90 -7.48
N PRO A 288 7.88 4.95 -7.20
CA PRO A 288 7.39 6.32 -7.23
C PRO A 288 6.92 6.70 -8.63
N ALA A 289 5.91 7.58 -8.67
CA ALA A 289 5.45 8.25 -9.87
C ALA A 289 6.47 9.31 -10.25
N HIS A 290 6.83 9.35 -11.51
CA HIS A 290 7.88 10.23 -12.04
C HIS A 290 7.51 10.74 -13.44
N SER A 291 8.36 11.60 -13.99
CA SER A 291 8.24 12.11 -15.37
C SER A 291 6.99 12.94 -15.66
N LEU A 292 6.44 13.60 -14.65
CA LEU A 292 5.30 14.50 -14.80
C LEU A 292 5.76 15.95 -14.76
N LYS A 293 5.30 16.75 -15.74
CA LYS A 293 5.53 18.19 -15.73
C LYS A 293 4.67 18.84 -14.65
N GLN A 294 5.22 19.83 -13.95
CA GLN A 294 4.54 20.55 -12.87
C GLN A 294 3.15 21.08 -13.27
N ARG A 295 2.98 21.59 -14.50
CA ARG A 295 1.67 22.05 -15.01
C ARG A 295 0.62 20.94 -15.00
N ASP A 296 0.99 19.75 -15.44
CA ASP A 296 0.05 18.63 -15.56
C ASP A 296 -0.25 18.07 -14.17
N LEU A 297 0.74 18.08 -13.27
CA LEU A 297 0.57 17.76 -11.86
C LEU A 297 -0.41 18.72 -11.16
N ASN A 298 -0.26 20.03 -11.34
CA ASN A 298 -1.18 21.02 -10.78
C ASN A 298 -2.64 20.80 -11.24
N LYS A 299 -2.84 20.41 -12.51
CA LYS A 299 -4.19 20.05 -13.02
C LYS A 299 -4.76 18.80 -12.35
N LEU A 300 -3.93 17.79 -12.15
CA LEU A 300 -4.33 16.55 -11.45
C LEU A 300 -4.71 16.84 -10.00
N LEU A 301 -3.92 17.64 -9.27
CA LEU A 301 -4.19 18.02 -7.88
C LEU A 301 -5.47 18.86 -7.74
N ALA A 302 -5.72 19.78 -8.68
CA ALA A 302 -6.96 20.54 -8.73
C ALA A 302 -8.18 19.62 -8.97
N SER A 303 -8.05 18.66 -9.88
CA SER A 303 -9.12 17.68 -10.18
C SER A 303 -9.40 16.77 -8.99
N LEU A 304 -8.35 16.30 -8.31
CA LEU A 304 -8.46 15.49 -7.10
C LEU A 304 -9.12 16.30 -5.96
N THR A 305 -8.72 17.55 -5.77
CA THR A 305 -9.35 18.47 -4.80
C THR A 305 -10.84 18.59 -5.05
N GLN A 306 -11.25 18.87 -6.30
CA GLN A 306 -12.67 18.99 -6.64
C GLN A 306 -13.44 17.69 -6.42
N ALA A 307 -12.86 16.54 -6.80
CA ALA A 307 -13.48 15.24 -6.62
C ALA A 307 -13.69 14.89 -5.14
N GLU A 308 -12.67 15.11 -4.30
CA GLU A 308 -12.73 14.80 -2.87
C GLU A 308 -13.65 15.78 -2.10
N GLN A 309 -13.71 17.05 -2.51
CA GLN A 309 -14.68 18.01 -1.98
C GLN A 309 -16.12 17.67 -2.38
N LYS A 310 -16.34 17.30 -3.65
CA LYS A 310 -17.66 16.86 -4.14
C LYS A 310 -18.15 15.61 -3.40
N ALA A 311 -17.23 14.73 -3.04
CA ALA A 311 -17.53 13.53 -2.26
C ALA A 311 -17.69 13.80 -0.75
N GLY A 312 -17.53 15.04 -0.28
CA GLY A 312 -17.66 15.41 1.13
C GLY A 312 -16.48 15.01 2.02
N ARG A 313 -15.44 14.40 1.44
CA ARG A 313 -14.28 13.85 2.17
C ARG A 313 -13.20 14.88 2.46
N LEU A 314 -13.04 15.85 1.57
CA LEU A 314 -12.17 17.00 1.78
C LEU A 314 -13.02 18.21 2.20
N PRO A 315 -12.84 18.79 3.39
CA PRO A 315 -13.60 19.96 3.81
C PRO A 315 -13.42 21.15 2.86
N ARG A 316 -14.45 22.02 2.78
CA ARG A 316 -14.31 23.31 2.10
C ARG A 316 -13.16 24.09 2.74
N GLY A 317 -12.35 24.74 1.91
CA GLY A 317 -11.14 25.43 2.37
C GLY A 317 -9.90 24.55 2.44
N TRP A 318 -9.98 23.24 2.20
CA TRP A 318 -8.81 22.37 2.07
C TRP A 318 -8.55 21.98 0.61
N GLU A 319 -7.28 21.75 0.26
CA GLU A 319 -6.86 21.35 -1.08
C GLU A 319 -5.70 20.35 -1.09
N TYR A 320 -5.65 19.50 -2.12
CA TYR A 320 -4.45 18.78 -2.51
C TYR A 320 -3.49 19.74 -3.23
N ALA A 321 -2.22 19.71 -2.84
CA ALA A 321 -1.18 20.60 -3.34
C ALA A 321 0.20 19.91 -3.35
N LEU A 322 1.18 20.56 -3.99
CA LEU A 322 2.59 20.30 -3.75
C LEU A 322 3.07 21.09 -2.53
N PRO A 323 4.00 20.56 -1.72
CA PRO A 323 4.60 21.33 -0.64
C PRO A 323 5.38 22.52 -1.23
N SER A 324 5.37 23.65 -0.54
CA SER A 324 6.41 24.67 -0.77
C SER A 324 7.77 24.13 -0.33
N PRO A 325 8.89 24.72 -0.79
CA PRO A 325 10.21 24.27 -0.36
C PRO A 325 10.39 24.30 1.17
N ALA A 326 9.87 25.33 1.85
CA ALA A 326 9.88 25.44 3.30
C ALA A 326 9.02 24.36 4.00
N GLN A 327 7.84 24.05 3.44
CA GLN A 327 7.00 22.98 3.97
C GLN A 327 7.64 21.61 3.80
N TRP A 328 8.28 21.37 2.65
CA TRP A 328 9.02 20.14 2.38
C TRP A 328 10.16 19.98 3.38
N GLU A 329 10.97 21.01 3.55
CA GLU A 329 12.11 20.99 4.48
C GLU A 329 11.67 20.78 5.93
N TYR A 330 10.61 21.46 6.37
CA TYR A 330 10.04 21.30 7.70
C TYR A 330 9.59 19.85 7.95
N ALA A 331 8.87 19.28 6.99
CA ALA A 331 8.42 17.89 7.05
C ALA A 331 9.59 16.90 7.05
N ALA A 332 10.58 17.12 6.19
CA ALA A 332 11.77 16.31 6.04
C ALA A 332 12.64 16.27 7.31
N ARG A 333 12.79 17.41 8.00
CA ARG A 333 13.53 17.50 9.27
C ARG A 333 12.90 16.66 10.36
N GLY A 334 11.57 16.61 10.45
CA GLY A 334 10.89 15.82 11.47
C GLY A 334 11.32 16.17 12.90
N SER A 335 11.52 17.45 13.20
CA SER A 335 12.12 17.99 14.45
C SER A 335 13.66 17.86 14.57
N SER A 336 14.36 17.32 13.58
CA SER A 336 15.84 17.36 13.55
C SER A 336 16.37 18.76 13.27
N GLU A 337 17.37 19.17 14.05
CA GLU A 337 18.12 20.41 13.84
C GLU A 337 19.35 20.21 12.92
N GLY A 338 19.74 18.96 12.66
CA GLY A 338 20.91 18.63 11.86
C GLY A 338 20.67 18.71 10.35
N GLU A 339 21.74 18.50 9.57
CA GLU A 339 21.66 18.37 8.11
C GLU A 339 20.87 17.13 7.67
N ARG A 340 20.89 16.09 8.52
CA ARG A 340 20.14 14.84 8.35
C ARG A 340 19.25 14.61 9.57
N TYR A 341 18.16 13.88 9.38
CA TYR A 341 17.33 13.41 10.50
C TYR A 341 17.91 12.19 11.22
N PHE A 342 18.95 11.57 10.65
CA PHE A 342 19.57 10.35 11.15
C PHE A 342 21.08 10.51 11.31
N SER A 343 21.68 9.64 12.13
CA SER A 343 23.12 9.40 12.20
C SER A 343 23.43 7.95 11.82
N GLY A 344 24.65 7.68 11.35
CA GLY A 344 25.07 6.34 10.95
C GLY A 344 24.90 6.05 9.45
N ASN A 345 24.70 4.78 9.13
CA ASN A 345 24.75 4.24 7.75
C ASN A 345 23.63 4.83 6.86
N PRO A 346 23.98 5.59 5.79
CA PRO A 346 23.00 6.18 4.87
C PRO A 346 22.15 5.20 4.06
N ALA A 347 22.68 4.03 3.69
CA ALA A 347 21.97 3.01 2.90
C ALA A 347 20.72 2.47 3.60
N LYS A 348 20.59 2.64 4.92
CA LYS A 348 19.35 2.31 5.66
C LYS A 348 18.26 3.38 5.55
N HIS A 349 18.59 4.56 5.05
CA HIS A 349 17.78 5.77 5.16
C HIS A 349 17.51 6.46 3.81
N ALA A 350 18.21 6.08 2.75
CA ALA A 350 18.11 6.73 1.45
C ALA A 350 18.46 5.77 0.30
N ASN A 351 17.84 5.99 -0.86
CA ASN A 351 18.22 5.40 -2.15
C ASN A 351 18.99 6.42 -2.98
N PHE A 352 20.28 6.27 -3.15
CA PHE A 352 21.13 7.26 -3.82
C PHE A 352 22.15 6.58 -4.74
N ALA A 353 22.95 7.36 -5.46
CA ALA A 353 23.95 6.76 -6.34
C ALA A 353 24.99 6.00 -5.50
N ASP A 354 25.01 4.69 -5.63
CA ASP A 354 25.80 3.79 -4.79
C ASP A 354 26.48 2.69 -5.61
N ARG A 355 27.08 1.74 -4.89
CA ARG A 355 27.71 0.57 -5.48
C ARG A 355 26.77 -0.24 -6.39
N SER A 356 25.49 -0.40 -6.03
CA SER A 356 24.52 -1.13 -6.86
C SER A 356 24.34 -0.48 -8.23
N LEU A 357 24.34 0.86 -8.30
CA LEU A 357 24.38 1.59 -9.59
C LEU A 357 25.71 1.37 -10.32
N PHE A 358 26.84 1.43 -9.61
CA PHE A 358 28.16 1.23 -10.21
C PHE A 358 28.30 -0.11 -10.94
N GLU A 359 27.79 -1.18 -10.33
CA GLU A 359 27.88 -2.55 -10.88
C GLU A 359 27.06 -2.75 -12.16
N THR A 360 26.14 -1.82 -12.51
CA THR A 360 25.41 -1.87 -13.79
C THR A 360 26.24 -1.43 -14.99
N GLY A 361 27.31 -0.65 -14.77
CA GLY A 361 28.07 0.01 -15.84
C GLY A 361 27.35 1.18 -16.53
N ASP A 362 26.24 1.68 -15.95
CA ASP A 362 25.51 2.85 -16.46
C ASP A 362 26.35 4.14 -16.37
N ASP A 363 26.22 5.05 -17.34
CA ASP A 363 26.93 6.33 -17.38
C ASP A 363 26.79 7.19 -16.10
N PHE A 364 25.79 6.95 -15.25
CA PHE A 364 25.62 7.61 -13.95
C PHE A 364 26.51 7.07 -12.82
N TYR A 365 27.29 6.00 -13.05
CA TYR A 365 28.16 5.42 -11.99
C TYR A 365 29.20 6.41 -11.45
N ASP A 366 29.55 7.49 -12.17
CA ASP A 366 30.50 8.51 -11.68
C ASP A 366 29.98 9.21 -10.40
N TYR A 367 28.69 9.10 -10.09
CA TYR A 367 28.09 9.57 -8.84
C TYR A 367 28.02 8.53 -7.74
N ALA A 368 28.32 7.27 -8.05
CA ALA A 368 28.20 6.17 -7.13
C ALA A 368 29.24 6.24 -6.01
N GLU A 369 28.76 6.16 -4.77
CA GLU A 369 29.63 5.84 -3.64
C GLU A 369 29.84 4.32 -3.56
N SER A 370 31.08 3.89 -3.81
CA SER A 370 31.45 2.47 -3.88
C SER A 370 31.63 1.80 -2.51
N ALA A 371 31.74 2.61 -1.45
CA ALA A 371 31.96 2.11 -0.10
C ALA A 371 30.76 1.27 0.39
N PRO A 372 30.96 0.06 0.96
CA PRO A 372 29.86 -0.87 1.28
C PRO A 372 28.79 -0.31 2.24
N GLU A 373 29.14 0.65 3.09
CA GLU A 373 28.21 1.33 3.99
C GLU A 373 27.22 2.25 3.27
N PHE A 374 27.40 2.46 1.96
CA PHE A 374 26.49 3.20 1.10
C PHE A 374 25.68 2.28 0.17
N ASP A 375 25.93 0.96 0.18
CA ASP A 375 25.19 0.00 -0.65
C ASP A 375 23.74 -0.17 -0.15
N ASP A 376 22.81 0.46 -0.86
CA ASP A 376 21.38 0.47 -0.58
C ASP A 376 20.64 -0.73 -1.23
N GLY A 377 21.32 -1.47 -2.10
CA GLY A 377 20.83 -2.66 -2.78
C GLY A 377 19.93 -2.39 -3.98
N PHE A 378 19.80 -1.13 -4.43
CA PHE A 378 18.98 -0.73 -5.57
C PHE A 378 19.80 0.05 -6.60
N ALA A 379 20.05 -0.59 -7.74
CA ALA A 379 20.70 0.07 -8.88
C ALA A 379 19.84 1.17 -9.57
N GLY A 380 18.69 1.53 -9.00
CA GLY A 380 17.65 2.32 -9.64
C GLY A 380 16.54 2.71 -8.67
N LEU A 381 15.32 2.88 -9.17
CA LEU A 381 14.16 3.14 -8.30
C LEU A 381 13.91 1.98 -7.33
N ALA A 382 13.73 2.33 -6.06
CA ALA A 382 13.30 1.42 -5.02
C ALA A 382 11.77 1.53 -4.82
N PRO A 383 11.10 0.45 -4.37
CA PRO A 383 9.73 0.55 -3.88
C PRO A 383 9.63 1.62 -2.78
N VAL A 384 8.62 2.47 -2.83
CA VAL A 384 8.44 3.50 -1.80
C VAL A 384 8.29 2.86 -0.41
N GLY A 385 8.91 3.46 0.59
CA GLY A 385 8.92 2.96 1.96
C GLY A 385 9.92 1.84 2.24
N SER A 386 10.91 1.64 1.36
CA SER A 386 11.99 0.64 1.57
C SER A 386 13.00 1.08 2.64
N PHE A 387 13.16 2.39 2.83
CA PHE A 387 14.14 2.97 3.76
C PHE A 387 13.50 3.41 5.07
N ALA A 388 14.30 3.51 6.13
CA ALA A 388 13.83 3.94 7.44
C ALA A 388 13.24 5.37 7.39
N PRO A 389 12.14 5.64 8.13
CA PRO A 389 11.51 6.94 8.11
C PRO A 389 12.24 7.96 9.00
N ASN A 390 11.90 9.23 8.81
CA ASN A 390 12.24 10.29 9.75
C ASN A 390 11.38 10.23 11.04
N PRO A 391 11.63 11.07 12.06
CA PRO A 391 10.90 10.99 13.34
C PRO A 391 9.39 11.25 13.26
N TRP A 392 8.88 11.80 12.16
CA TRP A 392 7.43 11.98 11.91
C TRP A 392 6.84 10.89 11.01
N GLY A 393 7.61 9.83 10.73
CA GLY A 393 7.16 8.68 9.97
C GLY A 393 7.26 8.83 8.45
N LEU A 394 7.86 9.91 7.93
CA LEU A 394 8.02 10.11 6.49
C LEU A 394 9.17 9.26 5.96
N HIS A 395 8.89 8.48 4.92
CA HIS A 395 9.87 7.69 4.19
C HIS A 395 10.36 8.45 2.96
N ASP A 396 11.47 7.93 2.39
CA ASP A 396 12.04 8.37 1.12
C ASP A 396 12.25 9.90 1.09
N VAL A 397 12.60 10.47 2.25
CA VAL A 397 12.90 11.91 2.38
C VAL A 397 14.22 12.23 1.66
N PHE A 398 15.12 11.26 1.61
CA PHE A 398 16.37 11.33 0.91
C PHE A 398 16.42 10.26 -0.18
N GLY A 399 16.77 10.67 -1.38
CA GLY A 399 16.97 9.75 -2.49
C GLY A 399 15.68 9.29 -3.15
N ASN A 400 15.74 8.14 -3.83
CA ASN A 400 14.72 7.55 -4.70
C ASN A 400 14.35 8.49 -5.86
N VAL A 401 13.47 9.48 -5.67
CA VAL A 401 13.25 10.53 -6.66
C VAL A 401 13.33 11.94 -6.07
N TRP A 402 13.81 12.86 -6.89
CA TRP A 402 13.69 14.29 -6.64
C TRP A 402 12.23 14.68 -6.55
N GLU A 403 11.86 15.43 -5.53
CA GLU A 403 10.47 15.85 -5.35
C GLU A 403 10.22 17.28 -5.82
N GLN A 404 9.29 17.42 -6.77
CA GLN A 404 8.80 18.73 -7.20
C GLN A 404 8.03 19.44 -6.09
N THR A 405 8.46 20.65 -5.77
CA THR A 405 7.76 21.58 -4.87
C THR A 405 6.82 22.51 -5.65
N SER A 406 6.00 23.31 -4.96
CA SER A 406 5.07 24.26 -5.57
C SER A 406 5.77 25.40 -6.35
N THR A 407 7.06 25.64 -6.11
CA THR A 407 7.86 26.67 -6.79
C THR A 407 8.63 26.13 -8.00
N GLY A 408 8.66 24.80 -8.17
CA GLY A 408 9.47 24.13 -9.19
C GLY A 408 10.85 23.73 -8.66
N GLU A 409 11.26 24.18 -7.47
CA GLU A 409 12.46 23.64 -6.82
C GLU A 409 12.30 22.13 -6.60
N LEU A 410 13.40 21.40 -6.78
CA LEU A 410 13.51 19.98 -6.49
C LEU A 410 14.19 19.78 -5.15
N ARG A 411 13.69 18.84 -4.35
CA ARG A 411 14.22 18.51 -3.02
C ARG A 411 14.46 17.00 -2.87
N GLY A 412 15.32 16.63 -1.93
CA GLY A 412 15.50 15.23 -1.48
C GLY A 412 16.59 14.41 -2.17
N GLY A 413 17.01 14.74 -3.39
CA GLY A 413 17.90 13.86 -4.16
C GLY A 413 17.14 12.72 -4.86
N SER A 414 17.86 11.80 -5.48
CA SER A 414 17.33 10.64 -6.20
C SER A 414 18.35 9.49 -6.21
N TRP A 415 18.00 8.34 -6.78
CA TRP A 415 18.90 7.18 -6.96
C TRP A 415 20.14 7.45 -7.84
N VAL A 416 20.19 8.57 -8.57
CA VAL A 416 21.39 9.04 -9.30
C VAL A 416 22.09 10.22 -8.63
N SER A 417 21.67 10.59 -7.43
CA SER A 417 22.25 11.73 -6.71
C SER A 417 23.46 11.29 -5.88
N PRO A 418 24.57 12.04 -5.94
CA PRO A 418 25.70 11.87 -5.03
C PRO A 418 25.33 11.97 -3.55
N LYS A 419 26.15 11.39 -2.67
CA LYS A 419 25.93 11.38 -1.22
C LYS A 419 25.84 12.78 -0.58
N GLU A 420 26.37 13.83 -1.22
CA GLU A 420 26.27 15.21 -0.74
C GLU A 420 24.82 15.73 -0.75
N TYR A 421 23.94 15.09 -1.52
CA TYR A 421 22.51 15.42 -1.58
C TYR A 421 21.70 14.88 -0.39
N LEU A 422 22.32 14.08 0.48
CA LEU A 422 21.74 13.63 1.74
C LEU A 422 21.80 14.77 2.79
N ASN A 423 21.19 15.91 2.49
CA ASN A 423 21.10 17.07 3.36
C ASN A 423 19.75 17.78 3.16
N VAL A 424 18.95 17.87 4.23
CA VAL A 424 17.57 18.38 4.18
C VAL A 424 17.50 19.83 3.69
N GLY A 425 18.50 20.65 4.06
CA GLY A 425 18.57 22.07 3.68
C GLY A 425 19.23 22.33 2.33
N LEU A 426 19.65 21.29 1.61
CA LEU A 426 20.35 21.47 0.36
C LEU A 426 19.40 21.96 -0.74
N SER A 427 19.70 23.14 -1.29
CA SER A 427 19.01 23.72 -2.44
C SER A 427 19.95 23.79 -3.64
N LYS A 428 20.46 22.64 -4.08
CA LYS A 428 21.25 22.50 -5.31
C LYS A 428 20.35 21.96 -6.44
N PRO A 429 20.54 22.40 -7.69
CA PRO A 429 19.88 21.75 -8.83
C PRO A 429 20.34 20.28 -8.92
N PRO A 430 19.59 19.41 -9.62
CA PRO A 430 20.08 18.08 -9.95
C PRO A 430 21.47 18.14 -10.60
N PRO A 431 22.34 17.15 -10.36
CA PRO A 431 23.64 17.10 -11.02
C PRO A 431 23.49 17.09 -12.55
N SER A 432 24.51 17.44 -13.33
CA SER A 432 24.45 17.24 -14.79
C SER A 432 24.62 15.75 -15.13
N HIS A 433 24.42 15.33 -16.38
CA HIS A 433 24.85 13.98 -16.76
C HIS A 433 26.39 13.91 -16.81
N PRO A 434 27.06 12.93 -16.16
CA PRO A 434 28.53 12.93 -16.02
C PRO A 434 29.26 12.96 -17.37
N ARG A 435 28.82 12.12 -18.28
CA ARG A 435 29.37 12.00 -19.65
C ARG A 435 28.74 12.94 -20.68
N LYS A 436 27.71 13.72 -20.30
CA LYS A 436 26.99 14.65 -21.19
C LYS A 436 26.66 15.94 -20.43
N PRO A 437 27.65 16.79 -20.10
CA PRO A 437 27.45 17.90 -19.16
C PRO A 437 26.43 18.96 -19.62
N SER A 438 26.21 19.07 -20.93
CA SER A 438 25.18 19.93 -21.53
C SER A 438 23.76 19.38 -21.36
N TYR A 439 23.62 18.09 -21.06
CA TYR A 439 22.34 17.44 -20.78
C TYR A 439 21.92 17.72 -19.33
N HIS A 440 20.97 18.63 -19.19
CA HIS A 440 20.33 18.91 -17.91
C HIS A 440 19.19 17.92 -17.73
N PHE A 441 19.04 17.34 -16.53
CA PHE A 441 17.91 16.46 -16.26
C PHE A 441 16.59 17.21 -16.47
N PRO A 442 15.73 16.78 -17.41
CA PRO A 442 14.44 17.41 -17.57
C PRO A 442 13.59 17.15 -16.32
N TYR A 443 12.80 18.15 -15.91
CA TYR A 443 11.76 18.00 -14.86
C TYR A 443 10.83 16.80 -15.11
N ALA A 444 10.68 16.39 -16.37
CA ALA A 444 10.00 15.16 -16.75
C ALA A 444 11.02 14.05 -17.06
N SER A 445 11.74 13.59 -16.03
CA SER A 445 12.67 12.44 -16.10
C SER A 445 12.25 11.35 -15.12
N GLU A 446 12.90 10.18 -15.18
CA GLU A 446 12.62 9.07 -14.26
C GLU A 446 13.14 9.29 -12.84
N PHE A 447 14.00 10.29 -12.66
CA PHE A 447 14.57 10.67 -11.37
C PHE A 447 13.75 11.75 -10.65
N VAL A 448 12.68 12.27 -11.26
CA VAL A 448 11.89 13.40 -10.74
C VAL A 448 10.43 12.97 -10.56
N GLY A 449 10.00 12.92 -9.31
CA GLY A 449 8.64 12.65 -8.86
C GLY A 449 8.11 13.76 -7.96
N PHE A 450 7.28 13.38 -6.99
CA PHE A 450 6.61 14.29 -6.05
C PHE A 450 5.97 13.50 -4.91
N ARG A 451 5.70 14.18 -3.79
CA ARG A 451 4.73 13.70 -2.79
C ARG A 451 3.52 14.63 -2.71
N LEU A 452 2.40 14.05 -2.29
CA LEU A 452 1.14 14.78 -2.11
C LEU A 452 1.16 15.55 -0.79
N MET A 453 0.57 16.75 -0.77
CA MET A 453 0.25 17.49 0.45
C MET A 453 -1.24 17.82 0.46
N ILE A 454 -1.86 17.85 1.63
CA ILE A 454 -3.20 18.40 1.83
C ILE A 454 -3.11 19.52 2.86
N ARG A 455 -3.55 20.72 2.50
CA ARG A 455 -3.46 21.92 3.35
C ARG A 455 -4.74 22.74 3.31
N GLU A 456 -4.86 23.67 4.24
CA GLU A 456 -5.85 24.74 4.14
C GLU A 456 -5.42 25.77 3.09
N ARG A 457 -6.40 26.23 2.31
CA ARG A 457 -6.29 27.37 1.41
C ARG A 457 -6.17 28.63 2.26
N ARG A 458 -5.23 29.48 1.87
CA ARG A 458 -5.14 30.83 2.39
C ARG A 458 -6.25 31.70 1.83
#